data_AF-A0A415KZP8-F1
#
_entry.id   AF-A0A415KZP8-F1
#
_cell.length_a   1.000
_cell.length_b   1.000
_cell.length_c   1.000
_cell.angle_alpha   90.00
_cell.angle_beta   90.00
_cell.angle_gamma   90.00
#
_symmetry.space_group_name_H-M   'P 1'
#
loop_
_entity.id
_entity.type
_entity.pdbx_description
1 polymer ?
#
loop_
_entity_poly.entity_id
_entity_poly.type
_entity_poly.pdbx_seq_one_letter_code
_entity_poly.pdbx_strand_id
1 'polypeptide(L)'
;MMKIIYLISIVGVLCACNTASKKKQNEKEKTMKCVTFDGNSVSTLFAALPDSMTDLVEWEKHYQMYPERWEQTFDYLAHTNLDSLPLGRIELSEDVYITISEYETKEPGDALYEAHRKYIDIQYLISGSEYIGILRDTTLLKEMQPYNEEKDIAFYTSNGGTLRKATPGNFFIFFPQDVHRPCVKEKEQVTVKKLVVKMKVD
;
A
#
# COMPACT_ATOMS: atom_id res chain seq x y z
N MET A 1 40.72 -60.85 19.01
CA MET A 1 39.88 -61.64 19.92
C MET A 1 39.75 -60.87 21.23
N MET A 2 38.59 -60.28 21.53
CA MET A 2 37.82 -60.55 22.75
C MET A 2 36.55 -59.69 22.70
N LYS A 3 35.45 -60.28 23.17
CA LYS A 3 34.06 -59.84 23.06
C LYS A 3 33.54 -59.66 24.49
N ILE A 4 32.65 -58.68 24.68
CA ILE A 4 31.61 -58.62 25.74
C ILE A 4 32.17 -58.12 27.10
N ILE A 5 31.56 -57.16 27.82
CA ILE A 5 30.33 -57.33 28.63
C ILE A 5 29.62 -55.98 28.86
N TYR A 6 28.30 -56.04 28.72
CA TYR A 6 27.30 -55.03 29.07
C TYR A 6 27.26 -54.75 30.59
N LEU A 7 27.01 -53.50 30.98
CA LEU A 7 26.39 -53.18 32.25
C LEU A 7 25.20 -52.25 32.02
N ILE A 8 24.00 -52.84 31.99
CA ILE A 8 22.73 -52.14 32.15
C ILE A 8 22.43 -52.14 33.64
N SER A 9 22.22 -50.97 34.24
CA SER A 9 21.03 -50.61 35.03
C SER A 9 21.31 -49.37 35.89
N ILE A 10 20.50 -48.32 35.72
CA ILE A 10 19.55 -47.82 36.72
C ILE A 10 18.75 -46.68 36.08
N VAL A 11 17.45 -46.93 35.99
CA VAL A 11 16.39 -45.98 35.70
C VAL A 11 16.24 -45.04 36.90
N GLY A 12 16.05 -43.74 36.68
CA GLY A 12 15.63 -42.87 37.79
C GLY A 12 15.56 -41.38 37.52
N VAL A 13 14.38 -40.93 37.09
CA VAL A 13 13.72 -39.65 37.44
C VAL A 13 14.05 -38.42 36.60
N LEU A 14 12.96 -37.89 36.03
CA LEU A 14 12.82 -36.63 35.32
C LEU A 14 13.34 -35.44 36.13
N CYS A 15 13.94 -34.47 35.44
CA CYS A 15 13.63 -33.08 35.72
C CYS A 15 13.55 -32.30 34.42
N ALA A 16 12.32 -31.95 34.05
CA ALA A 16 12.02 -31.01 33.00
C ALA A 16 12.69 -29.66 33.30
N CYS A 17 13.40 -29.10 32.32
CA CYS A 17 13.62 -27.66 32.17
C CYS A 17 14.11 -27.39 30.75
N ASN A 18 13.23 -27.62 29.77
CA ASN A 18 13.48 -27.20 28.39
C ASN A 18 12.25 -26.46 27.85
N THR A 19 11.96 -25.28 28.42
CA THR A 19 10.97 -24.34 27.85
C THR A 19 11.23 -22.87 28.19
N ALA A 20 12.08 -22.55 29.17
CA ALA A 20 12.28 -21.16 29.62
C ALA A 20 13.32 -20.36 28.83
N SER A 21 14.24 -21.01 28.09
CA SER A 21 15.34 -20.30 27.41
C SER A 21 15.06 -19.90 25.96
N LYS A 22 14.06 -20.48 25.28
CA LYS A 22 13.62 -20.05 23.94
C LYS A 22 12.57 -18.94 23.96
N LYS A 23 11.92 -18.71 25.11
CA LYS A 23 10.85 -17.71 25.27
C LYS A 23 11.36 -16.30 25.59
N LYS A 24 12.67 -16.11 25.80
CA LYS A 24 13.27 -14.82 26.22
C LYS A 24 14.12 -14.10 25.17
N GLN A 25 14.23 -14.63 23.95
CA GLN A 25 14.85 -13.94 22.82
C GLN A 25 13.85 -13.32 21.84
N ASN A 26 12.54 -13.38 22.13
CA ASN A 26 11.49 -12.96 21.20
C ASN A 26 10.62 -11.78 21.70
N GLU A 27 11.16 -10.94 22.60
CA GLU A 27 10.37 -9.87 23.25
C GLU A 27 11.05 -8.49 23.27
N LYS A 28 12.11 -8.28 22.45
CA LYS A 28 12.80 -6.98 22.37
C LYS A 28 13.33 -6.62 20.98
N GLU A 29 12.72 -7.14 19.92
CA GLU A 29 12.75 -6.43 18.65
C GLU A 29 11.63 -5.40 18.73
N LYS A 30 12.00 -4.16 19.07
CA LYS A 30 11.08 -3.02 19.02
C LYS A 30 10.66 -2.92 17.56
N THR A 31 9.48 -3.41 17.20
CA THR A 31 8.95 -3.33 15.83
C THR A 31 9.07 -1.88 15.39
N MET A 32 9.95 -1.62 14.43
CA MET A 32 10.15 -0.28 13.89
C MET A 32 8.82 0.10 13.24
N LYS A 33 8.20 1.21 13.68
CA LYS A 33 7.00 1.70 13.01
C LYS A 33 7.36 2.16 11.60
N CYS A 34 6.67 1.60 10.62
CA CYS A 34 6.79 1.94 9.21
C CYS A 34 6.13 3.27 8.89
N VAL A 35 5.16 3.71 9.70
CA VAL A 35 4.52 5.02 9.58
C VAL A 35 4.62 5.76 10.91
N THR A 36 5.10 7.00 10.88
CA THR A 36 5.20 7.88 12.05
C THR A 36 4.61 9.24 11.74
N PHE A 37 3.71 9.70 12.60
CA PHE A 37 3.12 11.04 12.57
C PHE A 37 3.84 11.93 13.60
N ASP A 38 4.22 13.13 13.20
CA ASP A 38 4.80 14.17 14.05
C ASP A 38 4.12 15.51 13.75
N GLY A 39 3.02 15.76 14.47
CA GLY A 39 2.17 16.93 14.30
C GLY A 39 1.63 17.03 12.88
N ASN A 40 2.15 18.01 12.12
CA ASN A 40 1.69 18.28 10.75
C ASN A 40 2.51 17.52 9.69
N SER A 41 3.30 16.52 10.08
CA SER A 41 4.15 15.76 9.17
C SER A 41 3.96 14.25 9.37
N VAL A 42 4.15 13.52 8.29
CA VAL A 42 4.16 12.05 8.28
C VAL A 42 5.46 11.59 7.62
N SER A 43 6.04 10.54 8.17
CA SER A 43 7.21 9.87 7.62
C SER A 43 6.91 8.38 7.49
N THR A 44 7.47 7.78 6.44
CA THR A 44 7.37 6.35 6.21
C THR A 44 8.74 5.76 5.96
N LEU A 45 8.91 4.44 6.13
CA LEU A 45 10.14 3.75 5.72
C LEU A 45 10.29 3.64 4.19
N PHE A 46 9.22 3.92 3.44
CA PHE A 46 9.27 3.91 2.00
C PHE A 46 10.02 5.14 1.48
N ALA A 47 10.85 4.94 0.46
CA ALA A 47 11.75 5.97 -0.06
C ALA A 47 11.01 7.13 -0.75
N ALA A 48 9.85 6.88 -1.34
CA ALA A 48 9.03 7.91 -1.96
C ALA A 48 8.27 8.71 -0.89
N LEU A 49 8.05 10.00 -1.17
CA LEU A 49 7.33 10.90 -0.26
C LEU A 49 5.84 10.98 -0.62
N PRO A 50 4.94 11.19 0.36
CA PRO A 50 3.55 11.48 0.04
C PRO A 50 3.45 12.80 -0.74
N ASP A 51 2.58 12.85 -1.75
CA ASP A 51 2.27 14.11 -2.42
C ASP A 51 1.68 15.12 -1.42
N SER A 52 2.01 16.40 -1.61
CA SER A 52 1.59 17.46 -0.69
C SER A 52 0.06 17.66 -0.63
N MET A 53 -0.70 17.08 -1.57
CA MET A 53 -2.16 17.13 -1.56
C MET A 53 -2.78 16.03 -0.69
N THR A 54 -2.04 15.03 -0.23
CA THR A 54 -2.59 13.95 0.62
C THR A 54 -3.26 14.51 1.87
N ASP A 55 -4.44 13.99 2.21
CA ASP A 55 -5.15 14.33 3.44
C ASP A 55 -4.49 13.64 4.65
N LEU A 56 -3.56 14.35 5.29
CA LEU A 56 -2.81 13.84 6.45
C LEU A 56 -3.71 13.58 7.66
N VAL A 57 -4.80 14.33 7.81
CA VAL A 57 -5.72 14.19 8.94
C VAL A 57 -6.53 12.90 8.79
N GLU A 58 -7.07 12.65 7.59
CA GLU A 58 -7.79 11.40 7.34
C GLU A 58 -6.86 10.20 7.35
N TRP A 59 -5.60 10.35 6.89
CA TRP A 59 -4.59 9.30 7.02
C TRP A 59 -4.30 8.97 8.49
N GLU A 60 -4.02 9.96 9.33
CA GLU A 60 -3.77 9.72 10.76
C GLU A 60 -4.98 9.06 11.43
N LYS A 61 -6.19 9.55 11.15
CA LYS A 61 -7.44 8.98 11.66
C LYS A 61 -7.62 7.52 11.25
N HIS A 62 -7.44 7.19 9.97
CA HIS A 62 -7.55 5.81 9.50
C HIS A 62 -6.43 4.93 10.07
N TYR A 63 -5.21 5.46 10.21
CA TYR A 63 -4.10 4.76 10.84
C TYR A 63 -4.37 4.43 12.31
N GLN A 64 -5.01 5.33 13.07
CA GLN A 64 -5.37 5.06 14.46
C GLN A 64 -6.39 3.94 14.60
N MET A 65 -7.27 3.75 13.62
CA MET A 65 -8.26 2.68 13.60
C MET A 65 -7.68 1.34 13.13
N TYR A 66 -6.84 1.36 12.09
CA TYR A 66 -6.33 0.16 11.41
C TYR A 66 -4.80 0.22 11.20
N PRO A 67 -3.99 0.35 12.26
CA PRO A 67 -2.55 0.55 12.13
C PRO A 67 -1.86 -0.59 11.37
N GLU A 68 -2.31 -1.83 11.56
CA GLU A 68 -1.76 -3.02 10.92
C GLU A 68 -1.79 -2.96 9.39
N ARG A 69 -2.83 -2.37 8.80
CA ARG A 69 -2.96 -2.24 7.34
C ARG A 69 -1.87 -1.36 6.76
N TRP A 70 -1.61 -0.23 7.43
CA TRP A 70 -0.59 0.73 7.03
C TRP A 70 0.82 0.24 7.30
N GLU A 71 1.04 -0.35 8.48
CA GLU A 71 2.34 -0.90 8.86
C GLU A 71 2.76 -2.01 7.90
N GLN A 72 1.86 -2.95 7.59
CA GLN A 72 2.13 -4.00 6.60
C GLN A 72 2.39 -3.43 5.20
N THR A 73 1.61 -2.43 4.78
CA THR A 73 1.77 -1.82 3.45
C THR A 73 3.14 -1.16 3.32
N PHE A 74 3.50 -0.29 4.25
CA PHE A 74 4.75 0.46 4.16
C PHE A 74 5.98 -0.41 4.47
N ASP A 75 5.85 -1.46 5.28
CA ASP A 75 6.89 -2.49 5.42
C ASP A 75 7.15 -3.19 4.08
N TYR A 76 6.09 -3.65 3.41
CA TYR A 76 6.20 -4.32 2.11
C TYR A 76 6.86 -3.41 1.07
N LEU A 77 6.40 -2.15 0.96
CA LEU A 77 6.95 -1.18 0.01
C LEU A 77 8.42 -0.83 0.29
N ALA A 78 8.83 -0.77 1.56
CA ALA A 78 10.20 -0.45 1.94
C ALA A 78 11.20 -1.59 1.70
N HIS A 79 10.76 -2.85 1.83
CA HIS A 79 11.65 -4.01 1.82
C HIS A 79 11.53 -4.90 0.58
N THR A 80 10.73 -4.51 -0.40
CA THR A 80 10.53 -5.27 -1.65
C THR A 80 11.22 -4.59 -2.84
N ASN A 81 11.86 -5.38 -3.70
CA ASN A 81 12.32 -4.91 -5.00
C ASN A 81 11.14 -4.73 -5.95
N LEU A 82 10.55 -3.53 -5.98
CA LEU A 82 9.34 -3.22 -6.74
C LEU A 82 9.50 -3.41 -8.26
N ASP A 83 10.70 -3.15 -8.80
CA ASP A 83 10.99 -3.35 -10.22
C ASP A 83 10.78 -4.79 -10.67
N SER A 84 11.05 -5.74 -9.78
CA SER A 84 10.94 -7.19 -10.05
C SER A 84 9.52 -7.75 -9.93
N LEU A 85 8.55 -6.97 -9.45
CA LEU A 85 7.19 -7.46 -9.23
C LEU A 85 6.50 -7.81 -10.56
N PRO A 86 5.83 -8.97 -10.65
CA PRO A 86 5.06 -9.34 -11.82
C PRO A 86 3.79 -8.47 -11.93
N LEU A 87 3.26 -8.35 -13.14
CA LEU A 87 1.95 -7.72 -13.36
C LEU A 87 0.85 -8.55 -12.71
N GLY A 88 -0.22 -7.89 -12.27
CA GLY A 88 -1.39 -8.53 -11.66
C GLY A 88 -1.56 -8.18 -10.19
N ARG A 89 -2.16 -9.10 -9.44
CA ARG A 89 -2.60 -8.86 -8.05
C ARG A 89 -1.74 -9.63 -7.05
N ILE A 90 -1.39 -8.96 -5.96
CA ILE A 90 -0.65 -9.51 -4.82
C ILE A 90 -1.49 -9.27 -3.57
N GLU A 91 -1.91 -10.32 -2.88
CA GLU A 91 -2.59 -10.20 -1.60
C GLU A 91 -1.53 -9.98 -0.50
N LEU A 92 -1.71 -8.94 0.32
CA LEU A 92 -0.92 -8.77 1.55
C LEU A 92 -1.68 -9.31 2.76
N SER A 93 -2.99 -9.06 2.81
CA SER A 93 -3.92 -9.57 3.83
C SER A 93 -5.34 -9.60 3.27
N GLU A 94 -6.32 -9.97 4.11
CA GLU A 94 -7.75 -9.93 3.71
C GLU A 94 -8.26 -8.50 3.44
N ASP A 95 -7.55 -7.49 3.93
CA ASP A 95 -7.96 -6.08 3.86
C ASP A 95 -7.04 -5.24 2.97
N VAL A 96 -5.90 -5.77 2.57
CA VAL A 96 -4.90 -5.05 1.78
C VAL A 96 -4.40 -5.93 0.64
N TYR A 97 -4.53 -5.41 -0.58
CA TYR A 97 -3.94 -6.00 -1.75
C TYR A 97 -3.29 -4.96 -2.63
N ILE A 98 -2.41 -5.40 -3.52
CA ILE A 98 -1.68 -4.57 -4.45
C ILE A 98 -2.04 -5.01 -5.86
N THR A 99 -2.24 -4.04 -6.76
CA THR A 99 -2.26 -4.29 -8.20
C THR A 99 -1.05 -3.65 -8.86
N ILE A 100 -0.37 -4.43 -9.70
CA ILE A 100 0.74 -3.99 -10.55
C ILE A 100 0.27 -3.99 -11.99
N SER A 101 0.37 -2.85 -12.65
CA SER A 101 -0.02 -2.67 -14.04
C SER A 101 1.07 -1.95 -14.83
N GLU A 102 1.11 -2.22 -16.13
CA GLU A 102 1.95 -1.53 -17.09
C GLU A 102 1.08 -1.06 -18.25
N TYR A 103 1.21 0.21 -18.62
CA TYR A 103 0.39 0.83 -19.66
C TYR A 103 1.07 2.06 -20.25
N GLU A 104 0.59 2.47 -21.42
CA GLU A 104 0.89 3.79 -21.99
C GLU A 104 -0.03 4.84 -21.37
N THR A 105 0.54 5.97 -20.93
CA THR A 105 -0.27 7.10 -20.46
C THR A 105 -1.23 7.57 -21.55
N LYS A 106 -2.39 8.07 -21.15
CA LYS A 106 -3.51 8.44 -22.01
C LYS A 106 -3.50 9.92 -22.37
N GLU A 107 -4.18 10.25 -23.46
CA GLU A 107 -4.57 11.64 -23.72
C GLU A 107 -5.48 12.17 -22.60
N PRO A 108 -5.40 13.46 -22.26
CA PRO A 108 -6.24 14.04 -21.20
C PRO A 108 -7.75 13.85 -21.41
N GLY A 109 -8.20 13.72 -22.66
CA GLY A 109 -9.61 13.48 -23.01
C GLY A 109 -10.07 12.03 -22.81
N ASP A 110 -9.14 11.07 -22.80
CA ASP A 110 -9.43 9.64 -22.65
C ASP A 110 -9.32 9.15 -21.18
N ALA A 111 -8.79 10.01 -20.31
CA ALA A 111 -8.72 9.75 -18.88
C ALA A 111 -9.99 10.27 -18.18
N LEU A 112 -10.59 9.44 -17.34
CA LEU A 112 -11.79 9.76 -16.57
C LEU A 112 -11.45 9.97 -15.10
N TYR A 113 -12.21 10.84 -14.45
CA TYR A 113 -12.20 10.88 -13.00
C TYR A 113 -12.89 9.63 -12.46
N GLU A 114 -12.32 9.06 -11.40
CA GLU A 114 -12.81 7.87 -10.71
C GLU A 114 -12.85 8.10 -9.20
N ALA A 115 -13.76 7.38 -8.54
CA ALA A 115 -13.89 7.37 -7.09
C ALA A 115 -14.25 5.96 -6.60
N HIS A 116 -13.80 5.66 -5.38
CA HIS A 116 -13.96 4.37 -4.71
C HIS A 116 -14.72 4.59 -3.39
N ARG A 117 -15.39 3.56 -2.88
CA ARG A 117 -16.11 3.60 -1.60
C ARG A 117 -15.60 2.58 -0.59
N LYS A 118 -15.11 1.43 -1.05
CA LYS A 118 -14.65 0.33 -0.19
C LYS A 118 -13.16 0.39 0.09
N TYR A 119 -12.38 0.96 -0.82
CA TYR A 119 -10.93 0.99 -0.71
C TYR A 119 -10.37 2.42 -0.75
N ILE A 120 -9.32 2.61 0.03
CA ILE A 120 -8.34 3.69 -0.09
C ILE A 120 -7.30 3.24 -1.12
N ASP A 121 -6.93 4.16 -1.99
CA ASP A 121 -5.90 3.94 -3.00
C ASP A 121 -4.58 4.56 -2.55
N ILE A 122 -3.49 3.77 -2.57
CA ILE A 122 -2.13 4.30 -2.52
C ILE A 122 -1.48 4.04 -3.87
N GLN A 123 -1.33 5.10 -4.66
CA GLN A 123 -0.83 5.02 -6.03
C GLN A 123 0.64 5.45 -6.10
N TYR A 124 1.47 4.57 -6.67
CA TYR A 124 2.91 4.78 -6.81
C TYR A 124 3.40 4.33 -8.19
N LEU A 125 4.26 5.15 -8.82
CA LEU A 125 4.84 4.85 -10.12
C LEU A 125 6.21 4.20 -9.86
N ILE A 126 6.35 2.92 -10.17
CA ILE A 126 7.63 2.21 -10.10
C ILE A 126 8.59 2.79 -11.15
N SER A 127 8.08 3.04 -12.35
CA SER A 127 8.83 3.67 -13.44
C SER A 127 7.94 4.57 -14.30
N GLY A 128 8.59 5.50 -15.01
CA GLY A 128 7.93 6.49 -15.86
C GLY A 128 7.32 7.65 -15.08
N SER A 129 6.39 8.38 -15.69
CA SER A 129 5.68 9.48 -15.03
C SER A 129 4.32 9.71 -15.67
N GLU A 130 3.35 10.13 -14.85
CA GLU A 130 2.03 10.55 -15.31
C GLU A 130 1.56 11.78 -14.53
N TYR A 131 0.54 12.45 -15.04
CA TYR A 131 -0.28 13.35 -14.24
C TYR A 131 -1.46 12.61 -13.65
N ILE A 132 -1.81 12.98 -12.42
CA ILE A 132 -3.04 12.59 -11.76
C ILE A 132 -3.86 13.85 -11.50
N GLY A 133 -5.07 13.93 -12.05
CA GLY A 133 -6.02 14.97 -11.69
C GLY A 133 -6.64 14.68 -10.33
N ILE A 134 -6.76 15.69 -9.47
CA ILE A 134 -7.39 15.56 -8.15
C ILE A 134 -8.50 16.61 -8.06
N LEU A 135 -9.70 16.18 -7.70
CA LEU A 135 -10.86 17.04 -7.58
C LEU A 135 -11.56 16.79 -6.23
N ARG A 136 -11.56 17.82 -5.38
CA ARG A 136 -12.26 17.81 -4.08
C ARG A 136 -13.62 18.49 -4.13
N ASP A 137 -13.81 19.42 -5.05
CA ASP A 137 -15.11 20.05 -5.28
C ASP A 137 -15.97 19.15 -6.17
N THR A 138 -16.76 18.30 -5.54
CA THR A 138 -17.64 17.34 -6.21
C THR A 138 -18.79 18.01 -6.97
N THR A 139 -19.06 19.30 -6.76
CA THR A 139 -20.09 20.04 -7.53
C THR A 139 -19.70 20.21 -9.00
N LEU A 140 -18.42 20.03 -9.31
CA LEU A 140 -17.87 20.10 -10.67
C LEU A 140 -17.88 18.74 -11.39
N LEU A 141 -18.34 17.67 -10.74
CA LEU A 141 -18.40 16.32 -11.33
C LEU A 141 -19.70 16.13 -12.12
N LYS A 142 -19.56 15.49 -13.28
CA LYS A 142 -20.67 14.97 -14.06
C LYS A 142 -20.53 13.46 -14.13
N GLU A 143 -21.51 12.74 -13.61
CA GLU A 143 -21.53 11.27 -13.66
C GLU A 143 -21.55 10.79 -15.12
N MET A 144 -20.64 9.87 -15.43
CA MET A 144 -20.55 9.19 -16.72
C MET A 144 -20.97 7.75 -16.60
N GLN A 145 -20.52 7.08 -15.54
CA GLN A 145 -20.94 5.73 -15.20
C GLN A 145 -21.26 5.67 -13.71
N PRO A 146 -22.45 5.18 -13.35
CA PRO A 146 -22.84 5.05 -11.95
C PRO A 146 -21.91 4.06 -11.24
N TYR A 147 -21.88 4.18 -9.92
CA TYR A 147 -21.06 3.34 -9.07
C TYR A 147 -21.38 1.84 -9.27
N ASN A 148 -20.33 1.06 -9.52
CA ASN A 148 -20.35 -0.39 -9.61
C ASN A 148 -19.84 -1.01 -8.30
N GLU A 149 -20.75 -1.68 -7.59
CA GLU A 149 -20.49 -2.29 -6.28
C GLU A 149 -19.42 -3.39 -6.31
N GLU A 150 -19.38 -4.19 -7.39
CA GLU A 150 -18.44 -5.31 -7.53
C GLU A 150 -17.02 -4.84 -7.80
N LYS A 151 -16.88 -3.76 -8.59
CA LYS A 151 -15.60 -3.19 -9.00
C LYS A 151 -15.12 -2.04 -8.11
N ASP A 152 -15.95 -1.62 -7.16
CA ASP A 152 -15.73 -0.46 -6.30
C ASP A 152 -15.36 0.80 -7.08
N ILE A 153 -16.10 1.15 -8.14
CA ILE A 153 -15.72 2.28 -9.00
C ILE A 153 -16.93 3.01 -9.59
N ALA A 154 -16.86 4.33 -9.60
CA ALA A 154 -17.72 5.21 -10.38
C ALA A 154 -16.86 6.07 -11.31
N PHE A 155 -17.38 6.46 -12.48
CA PHE A 155 -16.66 7.30 -13.42
C PHE A 155 -17.37 8.64 -13.66
N TYR A 156 -16.57 9.69 -13.75
CA TYR A 156 -17.01 11.06 -13.91
C TYR A 156 -16.20 11.80 -14.98
N THR A 157 -16.78 12.87 -15.49
CA THR A 157 -16.06 13.92 -16.21
C THR A 157 -16.08 15.21 -15.39
N SER A 158 -15.06 16.04 -15.55
CA SER A 158 -15.01 17.38 -14.98
C SER A 158 -14.14 18.29 -15.83
N ASN A 159 -14.48 19.57 -15.86
CA ASN A 159 -13.65 20.63 -16.45
C ASN A 159 -12.70 21.26 -15.42
N GLY A 160 -12.71 20.79 -14.17
CA GLY A 160 -11.88 21.27 -13.08
C GLY A 160 -10.83 20.26 -12.62
N GLY A 161 -10.26 20.55 -11.45
CA GLY A 161 -9.29 19.71 -10.75
C GLY A 161 -7.86 20.21 -10.88
N THR A 162 -7.02 19.76 -9.94
CA THR A 162 -5.59 20.08 -9.91
C THR A 162 -4.81 18.92 -10.48
N LEU A 163 -3.97 19.15 -11.49
CA LEU A 163 -3.05 18.15 -11.98
C LEU A 163 -1.79 18.09 -11.09
N ARG A 164 -1.43 16.88 -10.67
CA ARG A 164 -0.22 16.61 -9.88
C ARG A 164 0.65 15.61 -10.62
N LYS A 165 1.96 15.86 -10.66
CA LYS A 165 2.90 14.99 -11.34
C LYS A 165 3.25 13.81 -10.43
N ALA A 166 3.02 12.60 -10.92
CA ALA A 166 3.42 11.37 -10.29
C ALA A 166 4.71 10.84 -10.93
N THR A 167 5.67 10.50 -10.07
CA THR A 167 7.01 10.03 -10.42
C THR A 167 7.44 8.97 -9.41
N PRO A 168 8.55 8.23 -9.64
CA PRO A 168 9.08 7.30 -8.64
C PRO A 168 9.54 7.95 -7.32
N GLY A 169 9.58 9.28 -7.24
CA GLY A 169 9.90 10.02 -6.02
C GLY A 169 8.71 10.32 -5.11
N ASN A 170 7.47 10.08 -5.55
CA ASN A 170 6.28 10.37 -4.76
C ASN A 170 5.16 9.33 -4.93
N PHE A 171 4.33 9.22 -3.90
CA PHE A 171 3.10 8.44 -3.93
C PHE A 171 1.90 9.30 -3.56
N PHE A 172 0.71 8.85 -3.95
CA PHE A 172 -0.55 9.53 -3.72
C PHE A 172 -1.45 8.64 -2.86
N ILE A 173 -2.21 9.24 -1.95
CA ILE A 173 -3.26 8.55 -1.20
C ILE A 173 -4.60 9.19 -1.57
N PHE A 174 -5.57 8.38 -1.98
CA PHE A 174 -6.93 8.81 -2.27
C PHE A 174 -7.90 8.05 -1.37
N PHE A 175 -8.53 8.80 -0.46
CA PHE A 175 -9.64 8.30 0.35
C PHE A 175 -10.94 8.30 -0.48
N PRO A 176 -12.03 7.67 -0.01
CA PRO A 176 -13.30 7.63 -0.75
C PRO A 176 -13.84 8.99 -1.23
N GLN A 177 -13.52 10.08 -0.51
CA GLN A 177 -13.89 11.45 -0.89
C GLN A 177 -12.98 12.08 -1.97
N ASP A 178 -11.81 11.52 -2.23
CA ASP A 178 -10.83 12.06 -3.18
C ASP A 178 -11.07 11.50 -4.59
N VAL A 179 -11.83 12.26 -5.38
CA VAL A 179 -12.03 11.93 -6.80
C VAL A 179 -10.76 12.24 -7.57
N HIS A 180 -10.24 11.25 -8.29
CA HIS A 180 -8.94 11.33 -8.94
C HIS A 180 -8.98 10.83 -10.39
N ARG A 181 -8.03 11.26 -11.23
CA ARG A 181 -7.96 10.93 -12.65
C ARG A 181 -6.52 10.56 -13.00
N PRO A 182 -6.14 9.28 -12.86
CA PRO A 182 -4.77 8.84 -13.14
C PRO A 182 -4.50 8.69 -14.64
N CYS A 183 -3.30 8.22 -14.97
CA CYS A 183 -2.88 7.84 -16.33
C CYS A 183 -2.75 8.99 -17.33
N VAL A 184 -2.82 10.27 -16.93
CA VAL A 184 -2.77 11.39 -17.88
C VAL A 184 -1.32 11.62 -18.34
N LYS A 185 -1.08 11.73 -19.64
CA LYS A 185 0.27 12.03 -20.16
C LYS A 185 0.74 13.43 -19.76
N GLU A 186 2.07 13.63 -19.75
CA GLU A 186 2.65 14.97 -19.60
C GLU A 186 2.71 15.74 -20.91
N LYS A 187 3.56 15.29 -21.84
CA LYS A 187 3.70 15.86 -23.18
C LYS A 187 3.44 14.77 -24.21
N GLU A 188 4.29 13.76 -24.17
CA GLU A 188 4.17 12.55 -24.98
C GLU A 188 3.60 11.41 -24.13
N GLN A 189 3.00 10.44 -24.80
CA GLN A 189 2.64 9.17 -24.15
C GLN A 189 3.93 8.42 -23.79
N VAL A 190 3.98 7.89 -22.57
CA VAL A 190 5.09 7.07 -22.09
C VAL A 190 4.55 5.79 -21.44
N THR A 191 5.32 4.72 -21.53
CA THR A 191 5.09 3.52 -20.74
C THR A 191 5.35 3.83 -19.26
N VAL A 192 4.42 3.43 -18.41
CA VAL A 192 4.57 3.48 -16.95
C VAL A 192 4.34 2.11 -16.35
N LYS A 193 5.11 1.77 -15.31
CA LYS A 193 4.82 0.63 -14.42
C LYS A 193 4.32 1.19 -13.11
N LYS A 194 3.10 0.83 -12.74
CA LYS A 194 2.38 1.40 -11.59
C LYS A 194 2.00 0.32 -10.60
N LEU A 195 2.07 0.70 -9.33
CA LEU A 195 1.54 -0.02 -8.19
C LEU A 195 0.37 0.75 -7.61
N VAL A 196 -0.74 0.07 -7.32
CA VAL A 196 -1.84 0.60 -6.53
C VAL A 196 -2.11 -0.34 -5.37
N VAL A 197 -1.86 0.13 -4.15
CA VAL A 197 -2.35 -0.53 -2.93
C VAL A 197 -3.83 -0.18 -2.81
N LYS A 198 -4.65 -1.19 -2.57
CA LYS A 198 -6.07 -1.09 -2.23
C LYS A 198 -6.21 -1.55 -0.78
N MET A 199 -6.58 -0.62 0.09
CA MET A 199 -6.72 -0.84 1.54
C MET A 199 -8.18 -0.61 1.95
N LYS A 200 -8.82 -1.59 2.60
CA LYS A 200 -10.21 -1.42 3.05
C LYS A 200 -10.37 -0.23 3.99
N VAL A 201 -11.52 0.41 3.90
CA VAL A 201 -11.92 1.55 4.74
C VAL A 201 -12.46 1.15 6.12
N ASP A 202 -12.94 -0.09 6.27
CA ASP A 202 -13.70 -0.60 7.42
C ASP A 202 -13.10 -1.84 8.07
#